data_AF-A0A1J4KFC4-F1
#
_entry.id   AF-A0A1J4KFC4-F1
#
_cell.length_a   1.000
_cell.length_b   1.000
_cell.length_c   1.000
_cell.angle_alpha   90.00
_cell.angle_beta   90.00
_cell.angle_gamma   90.00
#
_symmetry.space_group_name_H-M   'P 1'
#
loop_
_entity.id
_entity.type
_entity.pdbx_description
1 polymer ?
#
loop_
_entity_poly.entity_id
_entity_poly.type
_entity_poly.pdbx_seq_one_letter_code
_entity_poly.pdbx_strand_id
1 'polypeptide(L)'
;MFPYFLIFLFISQIAAEVENADSDDPIIDEEDEIFGGKIICENPNTIVGPNNKCVCKPGFNLGDPLSKFGCWTCNPECPHNSYCEHPGTCICKRGYSGKNCDPIYLTILSFQPNFGSSDGGIFVNASYNNGANGIPEKAYCRFGSEYVKAVLITNDTITCVMPQMLEGEYRFAISIDKRLWTSENLIFTVKNNGIFSKYLPVLIIGFIIVVVIGVIVYFANNTGVVLPSKNEKESFLNQKDDHSV
;
A
#
# COMPACT_ATOMS: atom_id res chain seq x y z
N MET A 1 38.23 -2.53 7.30
CA MET A 1 38.80 -1.61 6.29
C MET A 1 38.31 -2.09 4.93
N PHE A 2 37.25 -1.43 4.46
CA PHE A 2 36.52 -1.47 3.19
C PHE A 2 36.63 -2.65 2.20
N PRO A 3 35.48 -3.30 1.91
CA PRO A 3 35.11 -3.63 0.53
C PRO A 3 33.66 -3.18 0.23
N TYR A 4 33.33 -1.91 0.53
CA TYR A 4 32.02 -1.29 0.22
C TYR A 4 32.15 -0.07 -0.71
N PHE A 5 33.33 0.19 -1.28
CA PHE A 5 33.63 1.43 -2.00
C PHE A 5 33.75 1.30 -3.53
N LEU A 6 33.45 0.13 -4.10
CA LEU A 6 33.51 -0.11 -5.56
C LEU A 6 32.18 -0.46 -6.21
N ILE A 7 31.06 -0.30 -5.50
CA ILE A 7 29.70 -0.49 -6.06
C ILE A 7 28.94 0.85 -6.19
N PHE A 8 29.55 1.97 -5.75
CA PHE A 8 28.92 3.30 -5.75
C PHE A 8 29.39 4.28 -6.86
N LEU A 9 30.13 3.80 -7.88
CA LEU A 9 30.62 4.65 -8.98
C LEU A 9 30.24 4.18 -10.39
N PHE A 10 29.11 3.47 -10.55
CA PHE A 10 28.64 3.01 -11.87
C PHE A 10 27.13 3.15 -12.14
N ILE A 11 26.40 4.02 -11.43
CA ILE A 11 25.00 4.37 -11.79
C ILE A 11 24.73 5.89 -11.67
N SER A 12 25.70 6.73 -12.05
CA SER A 12 25.50 8.19 -12.12
C SER A 12 25.89 8.76 -13.48
N GLN A 13 25.55 8.05 -14.56
CA GLN A 13 25.72 8.57 -15.93
C GLN A 13 24.83 7.84 -16.95
N ILE A 14 23.51 8.02 -16.86
CA ILE A 14 22.63 7.95 -18.04
C ILE A 14 21.56 9.04 -17.88
N ALA A 15 21.98 10.27 -18.13
CA ALA A 15 21.10 11.35 -18.54
C ALA A 15 21.57 11.76 -19.93
N ALA A 16 20.59 12.00 -20.82
CA ALA A 16 20.73 12.42 -22.21
C ALA A 16 21.23 11.33 -23.19
N GLU A 17 20.29 10.63 -23.81
CA GLU A 17 20.10 10.61 -25.27
C GLU A 17 18.88 9.71 -25.52
N VAL A 18 17.68 10.29 -25.62
CA VAL A 18 16.59 9.67 -26.37
C VAL A 18 16.43 10.56 -27.57
N GLU A 19 17.09 10.15 -28.65
CA GLU A 19 16.85 10.68 -29.98
C GLU A 19 15.37 10.49 -30.34
N ASN A 20 14.82 11.55 -30.89
CA ASN A 20 13.50 11.64 -31.48
C ASN A 20 13.19 10.41 -32.36
N ALA A 21 12.06 9.77 -32.07
CA ALA A 21 11.44 8.79 -32.96
C ALA A 21 9.97 9.16 -33.15
N ASP A 22 9.64 9.45 -34.41
CA ASP A 22 8.33 9.44 -35.06
C ASP A 22 7.18 10.18 -34.39
N SER A 23 7.13 11.49 -34.68
CA SER A 23 5.89 12.20 -34.92
C SER A 23 5.53 12.06 -36.42
N ASP A 24 4.88 10.96 -36.79
CA ASP A 24 4.06 10.89 -38.01
C ASP A 24 2.59 10.83 -37.58
N ASP A 25 2.13 11.91 -36.94
CA ASP A 25 0.72 12.26 -36.98
C ASP A 25 0.49 13.06 -38.27
N PRO A 26 -0.55 12.75 -39.05
CA PRO A 26 -0.88 13.53 -40.22
C PRO A 26 -1.13 14.97 -39.78
N ILE A 27 -0.35 15.89 -40.34
CA ILE A 27 -0.68 17.30 -40.40
C ILE A 27 -2.01 17.38 -41.15
N ILE A 28 -3.11 17.38 -40.40
CA ILE A 28 -4.33 17.97 -40.87
C ILE A 28 -4.03 19.45 -40.82
N ASP A 29 -3.64 19.99 -41.96
CA ASP A 29 -3.71 21.40 -42.23
C ASP A 29 -5.19 21.79 -42.05
N GLU A 30 -5.59 22.13 -40.82
CA GLU A 30 -6.74 23.01 -40.59
C GLU A 30 -6.29 24.39 -41.10
N GLU A 31 -6.17 24.51 -42.43
CA GLU A 31 -6.40 25.79 -43.07
C GLU A 31 -7.82 26.18 -42.63
N ASP A 32 -7.91 27.20 -41.79
CA ASP A 32 -9.14 27.98 -41.64
C ASP A 32 -9.66 28.22 -43.07
N GLU A 33 -10.69 27.50 -43.50
CA GLU A 33 -11.27 27.69 -44.82
C GLU A 33 -11.92 29.08 -44.84
N ILE A 34 -11.14 30.08 -45.26
CA ILE A 34 -11.61 31.44 -45.51
C ILE A 34 -12.43 31.41 -46.80
N PHE A 35 -13.66 30.90 -46.73
CA PHE A 35 -14.67 31.11 -47.75
C PHE A 35 -15.16 32.57 -47.65
N GLY A 36 -14.53 33.47 -48.40
CA GLY A 36 -15.03 34.84 -48.60
C GLY A 36 -14.80 35.82 -47.44
N GLY A 37 -13.74 35.64 -46.65
CA GLY A 37 -13.28 36.65 -45.68
C GLY A 37 -14.08 36.71 -44.37
N LYS A 38 -14.93 35.72 -44.09
CA LYS A 38 -15.74 35.66 -42.87
C LYS A 38 -15.46 34.35 -42.12
N ILE A 39 -14.94 34.47 -40.91
CA ILE A 39 -14.73 33.32 -40.01
C ILE A 39 -16.09 32.76 -39.59
N ILE A 40 -16.25 31.45 -39.69
CA ILE A 40 -17.44 30.71 -39.29
C ILE A 40 -17.06 29.83 -38.11
N CYS A 41 -17.80 29.98 -37.00
CA CYS A 41 -17.61 29.13 -35.82
C CYS A 41 -18.67 28.01 -35.86
N GLU A 42 -18.25 26.82 -36.29
CA GLU A 42 -19.15 25.67 -36.49
C GLU A 42 -19.37 24.85 -35.22
N ASN A 43 -18.45 24.95 -34.26
CA ASN A 43 -18.49 24.17 -33.03
C ASN A 43 -19.66 24.56 -32.11
N PRO A 44 -20.22 23.62 -31.32
CA PRO A 44 -21.36 23.88 -30.44
C PRO A 44 -21.16 25.08 -29.51
N ASN A 45 -22.20 25.91 -29.40
CA ASN A 45 -22.22 27.09 -28.53
C ASN A 45 -21.06 28.09 -28.71
N THR A 46 -20.57 28.25 -29.94
CA THR A 46 -19.55 29.26 -30.29
C THR A 46 -20.13 30.40 -31.13
N ILE A 47 -19.49 31.57 -31.09
CA ILE A 47 -19.77 32.76 -31.90
C ILE A 47 -18.47 33.45 -32.28
N VAL A 48 -18.50 34.26 -33.34
CA VAL A 48 -17.37 35.11 -33.71
C VAL A 48 -17.27 36.26 -32.72
N GLY A 49 -16.17 36.29 -31.96
CA GLY A 49 -15.82 37.31 -30.99
C GLY A 49 -14.86 38.37 -31.53
N PRO A 50 -14.27 39.17 -30.62
CA PRO A 50 -13.29 40.20 -30.98
C PRO A 50 -12.10 39.61 -31.75
N ASN A 51 -11.52 40.41 -32.66
CA ASN A 51 -10.38 40.04 -33.50
C ASN A 51 -10.65 38.86 -34.45
N ASN A 52 -11.90 38.62 -34.84
CA ASN A 52 -12.29 37.48 -35.65
C ASN A 52 -11.77 36.17 -35.02
N LYS A 53 -12.14 35.90 -33.76
CA LYS A 53 -11.82 34.62 -33.11
C LYS A 53 -13.09 33.97 -32.61
N CYS A 54 -13.18 32.65 -32.74
CA CYS A 54 -14.29 31.92 -32.14
C CYS A 54 -14.20 31.99 -30.62
N VAL A 55 -15.29 32.43 -29.99
CA VAL A 55 -15.44 32.52 -28.54
C VAL A 55 -16.73 31.82 -28.14
N CYS A 56 -16.85 31.45 -26.87
CA CYS A 56 -18.07 30.84 -26.36
C CYS A 56 -19.24 31.83 -26.35
N LYS A 57 -20.44 31.31 -26.63
CA LYS A 57 -21.70 32.06 -26.43
C LYS A 57 -21.85 32.45 -24.95
N PRO A 58 -22.41 33.63 -24.64
CA PRO A 58 -22.72 34.01 -23.27
C PRO A 58 -23.51 32.92 -22.54
N GLY A 59 -23.06 32.54 -21.35
CA GLY A 59 -23.65 31.45 -20.55
C GLY A 59 -22.99 30.09 -20.74
N PHE A 60 -22.20 29.89 -21.79
CA PHE A 60 -21.45 28.65 -22.08
C PHE A 60 -19.97 28.84 -21.76
N ASN A 61 -19.64 29.06 -20.49
CA ASN A 61 -18.31 29.56 -20.10
C ASN A 61 -17.23 28.46 -19.96
N LEU A 62 -17.54 27.20 -20.29
CA LEU A 62 -16.63 26.06 -20.18
C LEU A 62 -16.36 25.48 -21.56
N GLY A 63 -15.20 24.83 -21.71
CA GLY A 63 -14.78 24.20 -22.96
C GLY A 63 -13.85 25.06 -23.81
N ASP A 64 -13.60 24.59 -25.02
CA ASP A 64 -12.74 25.23 -26.00
C ASP A 64 -13.55 25.49 -27.28
N PRO A 65 -13.70 26.76 -27.71
CA PRO A 65 -14.43 27.12 -28.93
C PRO A 65 -13.90 26.45 -30.20
N LEU A 66 -12.64 26.06 -30.25
CA LEU A 66 -12.02 25.42 -31.41
C LEU A 66 -12.13 23.89 -31.36
N SER A 67 -12.45 23.33 -30.19
CA SER A 67 -12.67 21.89 -30.04
C SER A 67 -14.01 21.45 -30.66
N LYS A 68 -14.05 20.21 -31.18
CA LYS A 68 -15.29 19.55 -31.65
C LYS A 68 -16.44 19.56 -30.64
N PHE A 69 -16.13 19.63 -29.35
CA PHE A 69 -17.12 19.69 -28.27
C PHE A 69 -17.67 21.11 -28.06
N GLY A 70 -17.00 22.11 -28.59
CA GLY A 70 -17.31 23.51 -28.46
C GLY A 70 -17.34 23.96 -26.99
N CYS A 71 -18.30 24.83 -26.68
CA CYS A 71 -18.50 25.33 -25.34
C CYS A 71 -19.73 24.72 -24.68
N TRP A 72 -19.69 24.52 -23.37
CA TRP A 72 -20.80 24.00 -22.60
C TRP A 72 -20.93 24.74 -21.26
N THR A 73 -21.99 24.42 -20.53
CA THR A 73 -22.23 24.89 -19.17
C THR A 73 -23.09 23.87 -18.45
N CYS A 74 -23.10 23.92 -17.12
CA CYS A 74 -24.03 23.15 -16.33
C CYS A 74 -25.11 24.10 -15.80
N ASN A 75 -26.37 23.78 -16.08
CA ASN A 75 -27.52 24.50 -15.58
C ASN A 75 -28.52 23.51 -14.96
N PRO A 76 -28.71 23.52 -13.63
CA PRO A 76 -28.17 24.46 -12.65
C PRO A 76 -26.64 24.36 -12.49
N GLU A 77 -26.02 25.40 -11.91
CA GLU A 77 -24.61 25.38 -11.55
C GLU A 77 -24.33 24.18 -10.63
N CYS A 78 -23.22 23.50 -10.86
CA CYS A 78 -22.92 22.27 -10.14
C CYS A 78 -22.67 22.53 -8.64
N PRO A 79 -23.08 21.59 -7.76
CA PRO A 79 -22.89 21.73 -6.32
C PRO A 79 -21.41 21.81 -5.93
N HIS A 80 -21.12 22.20 -4.70
CA HIS A 80 -19.75 22.16 -4.19
C HIS A 80 -19.17 20.73 -4.26
N ASN A 81 -17.85 20.60 -4.40
CA ASN A 81 -17.18 19.32 -4.62
C ASN A 81 -17.61 18.55 -5.87
N SER A 82 -18.01 19.26 -6.92
CA SER A 82 -18.24 18.70 -8.24
C SER A 82 -17.56 19.53 -9.33
N TYR A 83 -17.60 19.04 -10.56
CA TYR A 83 -17.19 19.76 -11.76
C TYR A 83 -18.19 19.49 -12.89
N CYS A 84 -18.27 20.41 -13.83
CA CYS A 84 -19.16 20.29 -14.97
C CYS A 84 -18.44 19.56 -16.12
N GLU A 85 -18.85 18.33 -16.39
CA GLU A 85 -18.36 17.54 -17.52
C GLU A 85 -19.22 17.76 -18.76
N HIS A 86 -18.59 17.84 -19.94
CA HIS A 86 -19.30 17.91 -21.21
C HIS A 86 -20.27 16.71 -21.36
N PRO A 87 -21.53 16.91 -21.81
CA PRO A 87 -22.10 18.13 -22.41
C PRO A 87 -22.87 19.05 -21.44
N GLY A 88 -22.59 18.99 -20.14
CA GLY A 88 -23.31 19.77 -19.11
C GLY A 88 -23.79 18.93 -17.92
N THR A 89 -23.08 17.85 -17.62
CA THR A 89 -23.39 16.93 -16.51
C THR A 89 -22.50 17.24 -15.32
N CYS A 90 -23.10 17.43 -14.15
CA CYS A 90 -22.33 17.61 -12.92
C CYS A 90 -21.80 16.27 -12.40
N ILE A 91 -20.49 16.20 -12.18
CA ILE A 91 -19.80 15.01 -11.68
C ILE A 91 -19.13 15.33 -10.35
N CYS A 92 -19.44 14.53 -9.33
CA CYS A 92 -18.82 14.67 -8.03
C CYS A 92 -17.32 14.38 -8.11
N LYS A 93 -16.52 15.16 -7.37
CA LYS A 93 -15.11 14.86 -7.14
C LYS A 93 -15.01 13.52 -6.40
N ARG A 94 -13.84 12.88 -6.50
CA ARG A 94 -13.56 11.63 -5.78
C ARG A 94 -13.78 11.80 -4.27
N GLY A 95 -14.48 10.82 -3.66
CA GLY A 95 -14.85 10.85 -2.25
C GLY A 95 -16.23 11.44 -1.96
N TYR A 96 -16.96 11.88 -2.99
CA TYR A 96 -18.29 12.50 -2.85
C TYR A 96 -19.32 11.79 -3.73
N SER A 97 -20.59 11.76 -3.29
CA SER A 97 -21.69 11.15 -4.06
C SER A 97 -23.03 11.82 -3.77
N GLY A 98 -24.06 11.43 -4.53
CA GLY A 98 -25.41 11.98 -4.44
C GLY A 98 -25.57 13.31 -5.17
N LYS A 99 -26.79 13.86 -5.13
CA LYS A 99 -27.16 15.06 -5.88
C LYS A 99 -26.41 16.32 -5.45
N ASN A 100 -26.02 16.40 -4.19
CA ASN A 100 -25.30 17.53 -3.61
C ASN A 100 -23.79 17.28 -3.48
N CYS A 101 -23.31 16.13 -3.97
CA CYS A 101 -21.93 15.67 -3.78
C CYS A 101 -21.52 15.76 -2.31
N ASP A 102 -22.27 15.07 -1.46
CA ASP A 102 -21.97 14.94 -0.04
C ASP A 102 -20.80 13.96 0.16
N PRO A 103 -19.97 14.14 1.21
CA PRO A 103 -18.88 13.23 1.51
C PRO A 103 -19.37 11.79 1.69
N ILE A 104 -18.68 10.83 1.07
CA ILE A 104 -18.97 9.41 1.24
C ILE A 104 -18.30 8.93 2.53
N TYR A 105 -19.12 8.48 3.49
CA TYR A 105 -18.65 7.78 4.67
C TYR A 105 -18.77 6.27 4.45
N LEU A 106 -17.71 5.54 4.78
CA LEU A 106 -17.73 4.08 4.80
C LEU A 106 -18.00 3.63 6.24
N THR A 107 -18.74 2.53 6.37
CA THR A 107 -18.94 1.84 7.64
C THR A 107 -18.32 0.46 7.53
N ILE A 108 -17.39 0.12 8.43
CA ILE A 108 -16.82 -1.23 8.45
C ILE A 108 -17.78 -2.15 9.21
N LEU A 109 -18.21 -3.21 8.54
CA LEU A 109 -19.08 -4.23 9.12
C LEU A 109 -18.25 -5.30 9.85
N SER A 110 -17.18 -5.76 9.20
CA SER A 110 -16.23 -6.71 9.78
C SER A 110 -14.91 -6.70 9.01
N PHE A 111 -13.85 -7.26 9.59
CA PHE A 111 -12.60 -7.48 8.86
C PHE A 111 -11.87 -8.70 9.40
N GLN A 112 -11.18 -9.43 8.52
CA GLN A 112 -10.45 -10.65 8.85
C GLN A 112 -9.20 -10.81 7.95
N PRO A 113 -8.10 -11.38 8.47
CA PRO A 113 -7.86 -11.62 9.89
C PRO A 113 -7.67 -10.31 10.67
N ASN A 114 -7.86 -10.35 11.99
CA ASN A 114 -7.59 -9.21 12.88
C ASN A 114 -6.17 -9.27 13.49
N PHE A 115 -5.29 -10.12 12.95
CA PHE A 115 -3.92 -10.24 13.41
C PHE A 115 -2.96 -10.59 12.27
N GLY A 116 -1.67 -10.32 12.48
CA GLY A 116 -0.63 -10.63 11.51
C GLY A 116 0.79 -10.70 12.06
N SER A 117 1.75 -11.15 11.24
CA SER A 117 3.19 -11.17 11.59
C SER A 117 3.82 -9.78 11.40
N SER A 118 4.83 -9.43 12.20
CA SER A 118 5.63 -8.21 11.98
C SER A 118 6.26 -8.12 10.59
N ASP A 119 6.42 -9.24 9.88
CA ASP A 119 6.99 -9.30 8.52
C ASP A 119 6.09 -8.70 7.44
N GLY A 120 4.80 -8.46 7.72
CA GLY A 120 3.84 -7.99 6.72
C GLY A 120 3.31 -9.09 5.80
N GLY A 121 2.74 -8.71 4.66
CA GLY A 121 2.34 -9.61 3.58
C GLY A 121 1.00 -10.33 3.79
N ILE A 122 0.25 -10.00 4.83
CA ILE A 122 -1.02 -10.66 5.15
C ILE A 122 -2.18 -9.95 4.44
N PHE A 123 -2.99 -10.73 3.74
CA PHE A 123 -4.21 -10.24 3.11
C PHE A 123 -5.30 -10.03 4.17
N VAL A 124 -5.76 -8.79 4.31
CA VAL A 124 -6.84 -8.38 5.20
C VAL A 124 -8.04 -8.01 4.36
N ASN A 125 -9.14 -8.72 4.56
CA ASN A 125 -10.43 -8.47 3.91
C ASN A 125 -11.32 -7.71 4.88
N ALA A 126 -11.74 -6.51 4.49
CA ALA A 126 -12.68 -5.69 5.24
C ALA A 126 -14.02 -5.64 4.51
N SER A 127 -15.06 -6.17 5.13
CA SER A 127 -16.43 -6.01 4.68
C SER A 127 -16.94 -4.63 5.07
N TYR A 128 -17.50 -3.90 4.11
CA TYR A 128 -17.91 -2.52 4.31
C TYR A 128 -19.26 -2.25 3.67
N ASN A 129 -19.89 -1.16 4.13
CA ASN A 129 -21.03 -0.55 3.46
C ASN A 129 -20.64 0.86 3.04
N ASN A 130 -20.81 1.18 1.76
CA ASN A 130 -20.83 2.56 1.31
C ASN A 130 -22.29 2.98 1.16
N GLY A 131 -22.72 4.02 1.86
CA GLY A 131 -24.08 4.57 1.71
C GLY A 131 -24.37 5.16 0.32
N ALA A 132 -23.56 4.85 -0.70
CA ALA A 132 -23.64 5.32 -2.06
C ALA A 132 -23.67 4.13 -3.03
N ASN A 133 -24.40 4.26 -4.14
CA ASN A 133 -24.43 3.24 -5.18
C ASN A 133 -23.12 3.27 -5.98
N GLY A 134 -22.29 2.24 -5.86
CA GLY A 134 -21.14 2.02 -6.75
C GLY A 134 -19.94 1.34 -6.10
N ILE A 135 -19.08 0.74 -6.92
CA ILE A 135 -17.79 0.20 -6.49
C ILE A 135 -16.74 1.32 -6.59
N PRO A 136 -16.00 1.65 -5.52
CA PRO A 136 -15.00 2.70 -5.59
C PRO A 136 -13.82 2.28 -6.48
N GLU A 137 -13.32 3.20 -7.32
CA GLU A 137 -12.15 2.93 -8.19
C GLU A 137 -10.89 2.61 -7.39
N LYS A 138 -10.76 3.21 -6.20
CA LYS A 138 -9.59 3.10 -5.32
C LYS A 138 -10.05 3.07 -3.87
N ALA A 139 -9.35 2.28 -3.07
CA ALA A 139 -9.52 2.20 -1.64
C ALA A 139 -8.15 2.02 -0.97
N TYR A 140 -8.12 2.31 0.32
CA TYR A 140 -6.93 2.30 1.17
C TYR A 140 -7.28 1.70 2.52
N CYS A 141 -6.42 0.84 3.05
CA CYS A 141 -6.49 0.39 4.43
C CYS A 141 -5.39 1.03 5.25
N ARG A 142 -5.71 1.39 6.47
CA ARG A 142 -4.81 2.03 7.43
C ARG A 142 -4.63 1.13 8.63
N PHE A 143 -3.37 0.96 9.02
CA PHE A 143 -2.91 0.24 10.20
C PHE A 143 -2.14 1.24 11.08
N GLY A 144 -2.82 1.87 12.03
CA GLY A 144 -2.22 2.91 12.88
C GLY A 144 -1.86 4.17 12.11
N SER A 145 -0.57 4.48 11.97
CA SER A 145 -0.07 5.61 11.18
C SER A 145 0.19 5.27 9.71
N GLU A 146 0.38 3.99 9.39
CA GLU A 146 0.71 3.52 8.04
C GLU A 146 -0.56 3.21 7.25
N TYR A 147 -0.56 3.47 5.94
CA TYR A 147 -1.66 3.09 5.06
C TYR A 147 -1.17 2.53 3.73
N VAL A 148 -1.94 1.60 3.19
CA VAL A 148 -1.64 0.87 1.95
C VAL A 148 -2.81 0.99 0.98
N LYS A 149 -2.53 0.92 -0.32
CA LYS A 149 -3.58 0.84 -1.34
C LYS A 149 -4.18 -0.56 -1.34
N ALA A 150 -5.50 -0.65 -1.48
CA ALA A 150 -6.20 -1.91 -1.66
C ALA A 150 -5.77 -2.61 -2.96
N VAL A 151 -5.64 -3.93 -2.90
CA VAL A 151 -5.29 -4.79 -4.04
C VAL A 151 -6.53 -5.31 -4.76
N LEU A 152 -7.65 -5.44 -4.05
CA LEU A 152 -8.94 -5.83 -4.61
C LEU A 152 -10.05 -5.01 -3.96
N ILE A 153 -11.03 -4.59 -4.76
CA ILE A 153 -12.19 -3.83 -4.34
C ILE A 153 -13.41 -4.43 -5.03
N THR A 154 -14.36 -4.90 -4.23
CA THR A 154 -15.69 -5.32 -4.69
C THR A 154 -16.74 -4.33 -4.17
N ASN A 155 -18.02 -4.62 -4.38
CA ASN A 155 -19.12 -3.83 -3.84
C ASN A 155 -19.22 -3.85 -2.31
N ASP A 156 -18.74 -4.90 -1.67
CA ASP A 156 -18.91 -5.15 -0.23
C ASP A 156 -17.60 -5.44 0.51
N THR A 157 -16.48 -5.60 -0.21
CA THR A 157 -15.21 -6.05 0.36
C THR A 157 -14.04 -5.25 -0.20
N ILE A 158 -13.16 -4.79 0.72
CA ILE A 158 -11.87 -4.19 0.40
C ILE A 158 -10.77 -5.12 0.91
N THR A 159 -9.88 -5.54 0.02
CA THR A 159 -8.71 -6.37 0.38
C THR A 159 -7.44 -5.54 0.32
N CYS A 160 -6.67 -5.58 1.40
CA CYS A 160 -5.38 -4.92 1.51
C CYS A 160 -4.30 -5.89 1.95
N VAL A 161 -3.05 -5.58 1.62
CA VAL A 161 -1.89 -6.34 2.10
C VAL A 161 -1.24 -5.56 3.22
N MET A 162 -1.19 -6.15 4.42
CA MET A 162 -0.58 -5.54 5.59
C MET A 162 0.91 -5.25 5.32
N PRO A 163 1.41 -4.03 5.60
CA PRO A 163 2.83 -3.71 5.45
C PRO A 163 3.66 -4.38 6.56
N GLN A 164 4.99 -4.30 6.46
CA GLN A 164 5.88 -4.68 7.54
C GLN A 164 5.75 -3.68 8.70
N MET A 165 5.54 -4.17 9.92
CA MET A 165 5.23 -3.33 11.09
C MET A 165 5.81 -3.94 12.37
N LEU A 166 6.08 -3.11 13.38
CA LEU A 166 6.47 -3.61 14.69
C LEU A 166 5.31 -4.32 15.39
N GLU A 167 5.62 -5.21 16.31
CA GLU A 167 4.60 -5.86 17.14
C GLU A 167 3.82 -4.83 17.97
N GLY A 168 2.52 -5.09 18.16
CA GLY A 168 1.63 -4.18 18.87
C GLY A 168 0.21 -4.20 18.33
N GLU A 169 -0.61 -3.32 18.89
CA GLU A 169 -2.00 -3.13 18.49
C GLU A 169 -2.16 -1.83 17.71
N TYR A 170 -2.77 -1.92 16.53
CA TYR A 170 -2.95 -0.79 15.63
C TYR A 170 -4.42 -0.61 15.31
N ARG A 171 -4.86 0.65 15.27
CA ARG A 171 -6.20 0.97 14.79
C ARG A 171 -6.31 0.65 13.31
N PHE A 172 -7.33 -0.12 12.94
CA PHE A 172 -7.68 -0.43 11.56
C PHE A 172 -8.77 0.51 11.06
N ALA A 173 -8.57 1.08 9.87
CA ALA A 173 -9.55 1.92 9.20
C ALA A 173 -9.44 1.79 7.67
N ILE A 174 -10.51 2.10 6.95
CA ILE A 174 -10.51 2.14 5.48
C ILE A 174 -10.90 3.53 4.96
N SER A 175 -10.54 3.82 3.71
CA SER A 175 -10.86 5.08 3.04
C SER A 175 -10.84 4.90 1.52
N ILE A 176 -11.61 5.69 0.78
CA ILE A 176 -11.58 5.73 -0.71
C ILE A 176 -10.79 6.92 -1.26
N ASP A 177 -10.49 7.92 -0.44
CA ASP A 177 -9.91 9.21 -0.85
C ASP A 177 -8.63 9.59 -0.06
N LYS A 178 -8.22 8.76 0.91
CA LYS A 178 -7.12 8.97 1.87
C LYS A 178 -7.36 10.09 2.90
N ARG A 179 -8.52 10.76 2.88
CA ARG A 179 -8.83 11.91 3.74
C ARG A 179 -9.89 11.52 4.76
N LEU A 180 -10.98 10.93 4.28
CA LEU A 180 -12.09 10.46 5.09
C LEU A 180 -11.86 9.00 5.46
N TRP A 181 -11.61 8.75 6.73
CA TRP A 181 -11.37 7.43 7.30
C TRP A 181 -12.58 6.99 8.12
N THR A 182 -12.80 5.69 8.14
CA THR A 182 -13.83 5.08 8.98
C THR A 182 -13.59 5.33 10.47
N SER A 183 -14.67 5.53 11.22
CA SER A 183 -14.62 5.97 12.62
C SER A 183 -14.76 4.84 13.64
N GLU A 184 -15.02 3.61 13.21
CA GLU A 184 -15.09 2.43 14.09
C GLU A 184 -13.76 2.23 14.82
N ASN A 185 -13.82 1.67 16.01
CA ASN A 185 -12.66 1.36 16.83
C ASN A 185 -12.28 -0.12 16.66
N LEU A 186 -11.68 -0.43 15.51
CA LEU A 186 -11.22 -1.77 15.16
C LEU A 186 -9.73 -1.88 15.42
N ILE A 187 -9.30 -2.98 16.02
CA ILE A 187 -7.90 -3.22 16.42
C ILE A 187 -7.34 -4.39 15.62
N PHE A 188 -6.21 -4.16 14.97
CA PHE A 188 -5.40 -5.16 14.31
C PHE A 188 -4.15 -5.46 15.16
N THR A 189 -3.91 -6.73 15.49
CA THR A 189 -2.79 -7.15 16.36
C THR A 189 -1.62 -7.70 15.54
N VAL A 190 -0.48 -7.04 15.59
CA VAL A 190 0.76 -7.53 15.00
C VAL A 190 1.54 -8.32 16.04
N LYS A 191 1.88 -9.57 15.71
CA LYS A 191 2.66 -10.50 16.52
C LYS A 191 4.03 -10.71 15.89
N ASN A 192 5.07 -10.72 16.70
CA ASN A 192 6.39 -11.10 16.22
C ASN A 192 6.49 -12.63 16.11
N ASN A 193 6.36 -13.16 14.90
CA ASN A 193 6.61 -14.58 14.61
C ASN A 193 8.04 -14.85 14.15
N GLY A 194 8.93 -13.87 14.28
CA GLY A 194 10.30 -13.91 13.80
C GLY A 194 11.00 -15.20 14.17
N ILE A 195 11.49 -15.90 13.15
CA ILE A 195 12.33 -17.11 13.27
C ILE A 195 13.45 -16.84 14.29
N PHE A 196 14.07 -15.67 14.23
CA PHE A 196 15.10 -15.26 15.18
C PHE A 196 14.64 -15.25 16.64
N SER A 197 13.45 -14.73 16.98
CA SER A 197 13.02 -14.69 18.40
C SER A 197 12.81 -16.09 18.98
N LYS A 198 12.44 -17.06 18.13
CA LYS A 198 12.26 -18.47 18.53
C LYS A 198 13.56 -19.26 18.60
N TYR A 199 14.46 -19.07 17.63
CA TYR A 199 15.69 -19.88 17.55
C TYR A 199 16.91 -19.26 18.24
N LEU A 200 16.94 -17.94 18.44
CA LEU A 200 18.03 -17.26 19.15
C LEU A 200 18.29 -17.84 20.56
N PRO A 201 17.28 -18.04 21.45
CA PRO A 201 17.54 -18.65 22.74
C PRO A 201 18.04 -20.10 22.62
N VAL A 202 17.54 -20.88 21.65
CA VAL A 202 17.98 -22.26 21.42
C VAL A 202 19.44 -22.31 20.96
N LEU A 203 19.84 -21.42 20.05
CA LEU A 203 21.22 -21.30 19.59
C LEU A 203 22.17 -20.87 20.72
N ILE A 204 21.74 -19.92 21.57
CA ILE A 204 22.51 -19.49 22.74
C ILE A 204 22.71 -20.66 23.72
N ILE A 205 21.65 -21.41 24.03
CA ILE A 205 21.72 -22.58 24.92
C ILE A 205 22.65 -23.64 24.32
N GLY A 206 22.53 -23.93 23.03
CA GLY A 206 23.42 -24.87 22.34
C GLY A 206 24.89 -24.45 22.40
N PHE A 207 25.18 -23.17 22.18
CA PHE A 207 26.53 -22.64 22.30
C PHE A 207 27.09 -22.76 23.72
N ILE A 208 26.29 -22.43 24.75
CA ILE A 208 26.68 -22.58 26.16
C ILE A 208 27.02 -24.04 26.47
N ILE A 209 26.21 -25.00 26.02
CA ILE A 209 26.46 -26.43 26.24
C ILE A 209 27.78 -26.86 25.60
N VAL A 210 28.06 -26.44 24.35
CA VAL A 210 29.31 -26.76 23.67
C VAL A 210 30.53 -26.19 24.41
N VAL A 211 30.43 -24.94 24.90
CA VAL A 211 31.50 -24.32 25.69
C VAL A 211 31.71 -25.05 27.01
N VAL A 212 30.65 -25.40 27.73
CA VAL A 212 30.74 -26.15 29.00
C VAL A 212 31.37 -27.53 28.78
N ILE A 213 30.97 -28.26 27.74
CA ILE A 213 31.57 -29.55 27.39
C ILE A 213 33.05 -29.38 27.05
N GLY A 214 33.39 -28.37 26.23
CA GLY A 214 34.78 -28.07 25.87
C GLY A 214 35.65 -27.76 27.09
N VAL A 215 35.13 -26.99 28.05
CA VAL A 215 35.80 -26.67 29.32
C VAL A 215 36.00 -27.93 30.17
N ILE A 216 34.97 -28.79 30.30
CA ILE A 216 35.07 -30.05 31.04
C ILE A 216 36.15 -30.95 30.43
N VAL A 217 36.16 -31.10 29.09
CA VAL A 217 37.16 -31.91 28.38
C VAL A 217 38.56 -31.32 28.55
N TYR A 218 38.70 -30.00 28.45
CA TYR A 218 39.97 -29.31 28.66
C TYR A 218 40.53 -29.55 30.07
N PHE A 219 39.70 -29.41 31.10
CA PHE A 219 40.11 -29.69 32.47
C PHE A 219 40.41 -31.18 32.67
N ALA A 220 39.59 -32.09 32.16
CA ALA A 220 39.82 -33.54 32.29
C ALA A 220 41.18 -33.96 31.70
N ASN A 221 41.56 -33.39 30.56
CA ASN A 221 42.85 -33.64 29.92
C ASN A 221 44.02 -33.02 30.69
N ASN A 222 43.87 -31.81 31.25
CA ASN A 222 44.95 -31.11 31.94
C ASN A 222 45.15 -31.53 33.40
N THR A 223 44.10 -31.95 34.10
CA THR A 223 44.21 -32.34 35.52
C THR A 223 44.50 -33.83 35.72
N GLY A 224 44.63 -34.61 34.65
CA GLY A 224 44.89 -36.05 34.75
C GLY A 224 43.82 -36.74 35.59
N VAL A 225 42.54 -36.50 35.27
CA VAL A 225 41.43 -37.17 35.95
C VAL A 225 41.58 -38.67 35.73
N VAL A 226 42.09 -39.37 36.75
CA VAL A 226 42.18 -40.82 36.82
C VAL A 226 40.74 -41.34 36.77
N LEU A 227 40.32 -41.87 35.62
CA LEU A 227 39.09 -42.65 35.54
C LEU A 227 39.17 -43.76 36.60
N PRO A 228 38.14 -43.94 37.46
CA PRO A 228 38.18 -44.97 38.47
C PRO A 228 38.42 -46.32 37.81
N SER A 229 39.50 -46.97 38.23
CA SER A 229 39.89 -48.30 37.80
C SER A 229 38.75 -49.29 38.13
N LYS A 230 38.55 -50.29 37.26
CA LYS A 230 37.50 -51.33 37.40
C LYS A 230 37.46 -52.01 38.77
N ASN A 231 38.53 -51.96 39.56
CA ASN A 231 38.69 -52.72 40.79
C ASN A 231 37.91 -52.16 41.99
N GLU A 232 37.29 -50.99 41.91
CA GLU A 232 36.51 -50.39 43.02
C GLU A 232 35.00 -50.65 42.93
N LYS A 233 34.50 -51.23 41.82
CA LYS A 233 33.07 -51.57 41.67
C LYS A 233 32.65 -52.83 42.43
N GLU A 234 33.59 -53.65 42.90
CA GLU A 234 33.26 -54.93 43.57
C GLU A 234 32.94 -54.78 45.06
N SER A 235 33.32 -53.70 45.75
CA SER A 235 33.04 -53.59 47.20
C SER A 235 31.60 -53.17 47.52
N PHE A 236 30.87 -52.55 46.60
CA PHE A 236 29.51 -52.07 46.83
C PHE A 236 28.42 -53.12 46.56
N LEU A 237 28.75 -54.25 45.93
CA LEU A 237 27.79 -55.35 45.68
C LEU A 237 27.75 -56.39 46.81
N ASN A 238 28.72 -56.40 47.73
CA ASN A 238 28.79 -57.38 48.82
C ASN A 238 28.19 -56.91 50.15
N GLN A 239 27.56 -55.74 50.20
CA GLN A 239 26.97 -55.19 51.43
C GLN A 239 25.46 -55.04 51.30
N LYS A 240 24.79 -56.13 50.91
CA LYS A 240 23.33 -56.19 50.93
C LYS A 240 22.86 -57.63 51.13
N ASP A 241 23.24 -58.22 52.26
CA ASP A 241 22.60 -59.43 52.83
C ASP A 241 23.05 -59.58 54.29
N ASP A 242 22.55 -58.76 55.20
CA ASP A 242 22.30 -59.23 56.57
C ASP A 242 21.33 -58.28 57.30
N HIS A 243 20.05 -58.62 57.27
CA HIS A 243 19.16 -58.41 58.41
C HIS A 243 17.86 -59.21 58.18
N SER A 244 17.95 -60.48 58.56
CA SER A 244 16.81 -61.31 58.95
C SER A 244 17.04 -61.81 60.37
N VAL A 245 16.40 -61.18 61.36
CA VAL A 245 15.74 -61.79 62.53
C VAL A 245 14.71 -60.79 63.04
#